data_AF-A0A0R0IRY8-F1
#
_entry.id   AF-A0A0R0IRY8-F1
#
_cell.length_a   1.000
_cell.length_b   1.000
_cell.length_c   1.000
_cell.angle_alpha   90.00
_cell.angle_beta   90.00
_cell.angle_gamma   90.00
#
_symmetry.space_group_name_H-M   'P 1'
#
loop_
_entity.id
_entity.type
_entity.pdbx_description
1 polymer ?
#
loop_
_entity_poly.entity_id
_entity_poly.type
_entity_poly.pdbx_seq_one_letter_code
_entity_poly.pdbx_strand_id
1 'polypeptide(L)'
;MASSMNGRNVSEIFQGQTLLYKHLYAFIDSMCLKRVVELWISDKIHNHAQSITLPELVSVLLVPSTKIGQVQSLMHYLAHNGFFERFLLKSNELSLAPMVEFVLNPTLSNSYHQLKKWVYEKDLTLFDISLGSQLTTAKIICEAFPNLKCIVFDRPQRTCQGSNNLTFVGGDMFKSIPKADSILLKWILHNWFDKDCIKILKNCKEYMKPFKSLFFKNI
;
A
#
# COMPACT_ATOMS: atom_id res chain seq x y z
N MET A 1 -6.67 32.15 -44.02
CA MET A 1 -6.79 32.57 -42.61
C MET A 1 -6.65 31.35 -41.70
N ALA A 2 -5.45 30.76 -41.67
CA ALA A 2 -5.11 29.72 -40.70
C ALA A 2 -4.56 30.43 -39.45
N SER A 3 -5.42 30.56 -38.46
CA SER A 3 -5.13 31.14 -37.16
C SER A 3 -3.95 30.42 -36.51
N SER A 4 -2.95 31.20 -36.14
CA SER A 4 -1.89 30.87 -35.21
C SER A 4 -2.48 30.44 -33.86
N MET A 5 -2.90 29.18 -33.76
CA MET A 5 -3.02 28.52 -32.47
C MET A 5 -1.62 28.06 -32.08
N ASN A 6 -1.03 28.85 -31.17
CA ASN A 6 0.11 28.53 -30.33
C ASN A 6 1.46 28.38 -31.03
N GLY A 7 2.14 29.51 -31.26
CA GLY A 7 3.57 29.59 -31.52
C GLY A 7 4.47 29.13 -30.34
N ARG A 8 4.00 28.24 -29.47
CA ARG A 8 4.90 27.41 -28.67
C ARG A 8 5.59 26.47 -29.65
N ASN A 9 6.93 26.44 -29.58
CA ASN A 9 7.74 25.71 -30.54
C ASN A 9 7.25 24.26 -30.60
N VAL A 10 7.03 23.69 -31.78
CA VAL A 10 6.57 22.30 -31.96
C VAL A 10 7.38 21.33 -31.07
N SER A 11 8.68 21.63 -30.89
CA SER A 11 9.56 20.93 -29.94
C SER A 11 9.08 20.96 -28.48
N GLU A 12 8.61 22.10 -27.97
CA GLU A 12 8.06 22.24 -26.61
C GLU A 12 6.79 21.42 -26.43
N ILE A 13 5.92 21.35 -27.46
CA ILE A 13 4.71 20.52 -27.42
C ILE A 13 5.09 19.04 -27.34
N PHE A 14 6.04 18.57 -28.15
CA PHE A 14 6.51 17.19 -28.11
C PHE A 14 7.17 16.81 -26.78
N GLN A 15 7.98 17.71 -26.20
CA GLN A 15 8.57 17.52 -24.88
C GLN A 15 7.48 17.45 -23.79
N GLY A 16 6.51 18.35 -23.83
CA GLY A 16 5.37 18.35 -22.91
C GLY A 16 4.52 17.08 -23.01
N GLN A 17 4.26 16.59 -24.23
CA GLN A 17 3.55 15.33 -24.46
C GLN A 17 4.33 14.12 -23.94
N THR A 18 5.65 14.07 -24.17
CA THR A 18 6.52 12.99 -23.69
C THR A 18 6.51 12.92 -22.17
N LEU A 19 6.64 14.08 -21.51
CA LEU A 19 6.57 14.18 -20.05
C LEU A 19 5.19 13.76 -19.53
N LEU A 20 4.11 14.23 -20.18
CA LEU A 20 2.74 13.88 -19.80
C LEU A 20 2.50 12.36 -19.91
N TYR A 21 2.91 11.72 -21.00
CA TYR A 21 2.78 10.28 -21.20
C TYR A 21 3.57 9.48 -20.16
N LYS A 22 4.79 9.91 -19.82
CA LYS A 22 5.56 9.29 -18.75
C LYS A 22 4.77 9.24 -17.43
N HIS A 23 4.09 10.33 -17.05
CA HIS A 23 3.30 10.37 -15.82
C HIS A 23 1.96 9.64 -15.94
N LEU A 24 1.27 9.76 -17.07
CA LEU A 24 -0.01 9.07 -17.30
C LEU A 24 0.14 7.55 -17.25
N TYR A 25 1.26 7.01 -17.73
CA TYR A 25 1.51 5.57 -17.78
C TYR A 25 2.42 5.04 -16.65
N ALA A 26 2.88 5.88 -15.72
CA ALA A 26 3.72 5.46 -14.59
C ALA A 26 3.05 4.38 -13.71
N PHE A 27 1.72 4.30 -13.70
CA PHE A 27 1.01 3.23 -12.98
C PHE A 27 1.27 1.83 -13.57
N ILE A 28 1.67 1.73 -14.84
CA ILE A 28 2.01 0.44 -15.49
C ILE A 28 3.14 -0.25 -14.73
N ASP A 29 4.16 0.51 -14.31
CA ASP A 29 5.28 -0.02 -13.50
C ASP A 29 4.78 -0.71 -12.23
N SER A 30 3.88 -0.04 -11.51
CA SER A 30 3.25 -0.61 -10.31
C SER A 30 2.44 -1.87 -10.64
N MET A 31 1.64 -1.86 -11.72
CA MET A 31 0.84 -3.02 -12.10
C MET A 31 1.69 -4.20 -12.57
N CYS A 32 2.80 -3.95 -13.26
CA CYS A 32 3.79 -4.95 -13.63
C CYS A 32 4.44 -5.55 -12.38
N LEU A 33 4.87 -4.72 -11.42
CA LEU A 33 5.44 -5.17 -10.15
C LEU A 33 4.45 -6.04 -9.36
N LYS A 34 3.17 -5.65 -9.32
CA LYS A 34 2.10 -6.45 -8.71
C LYS A 34 2.02 -7.84 -9.35
N ARG A 35 2.11 -7.96 -10.68
CA ARG A 35 2.07 -9.25 -11.38
C ARG A 35 3.30 -10.11 -11.08
N VAL A 36 4.48 -9.51 -10.95
CA VAL A 36 5.71 -10.21 -10.54
C VAL A 36 5.52 -10.89 -9.20
N VAL A 37 4.95 -10.18 -8.22
CA VAL A 37 4.70 -10.70 -6.88
C VAL A 37 3.58 -11.75 -6.87
N GLU A 38 2.41 -11.44 -7.47
CA GLU A 38 1.27 -12.37 -7.47
C GLU A 38 1.57 -13.71 -8.15
N LEU A 39 2.39 -13.70 -9.20
CA LEU A 39 2.80 -14.92 -9.92
C LEU A 39 4.11 -15.50 -9.40
N TRP A 40 4.76 -14.86 -8.43
CA TRP A 40 6.09 -15.19 -7.90
C TRP A 40 7.11 -15.42 -9.02
N ILE A 41 7.13 -14.54 -10.01
CA ILE A 41 8.02 -14.63 -11.17
C ILE A 41 9.48 -14.62 -10.70
N SER A 42 9.82 -13.74 -9.76
CA SER A 42 11.19 -13.66 -9.21
C SER A 42 11.64 -14.97 -8.58
N ASP A 43 10.80 -15.62 -7.76
CA ASP A 43 11.12 -16.92 -7.17
C ASP A 43 11.27 -18.01 -8.22
N LYS A 44 10.40 -18.03 -9.24
CA LYS A 44 10.48 -19.01 -10.34
C LYS A 44 11.76 -18.87 -11.14
N ILE A 45 12.20 -17.64 -11.41
CA ILE A 45 13.48 -17.36 -12.05
C ILE A 45 14.64 -17.76 -11.11
N HIS A 46 14.57 -17.39 -9.83
CA HIS A 46 15.63 -17.62 -8.86
C HIS A 46 15.85 -19.12 -8.54
N ASN A 47 14.76 -19.88 -8.45
CA ASN A 47 14.81 -21.33 -8.20
C ASN A 47 15.19 -22.13 -9.45
N HIS A 48 15.20 -21.50 -10.63
CA HIS A 48 15.73 -22.12 -11.83
C HIS A 48 17.26 -22.10 -11.76
N ALA A 49 17.90 -23.27 -11.83
CA ALA A 49 19.34 -23.40 -11.63
C ALA A 49 20.20 -22.63 -12.65
N GLN A 50 19.60 -22.27 -13.80
CA GLN A 50 20.23 -21.51 -14.89
C GLN A 50 19.32 -20.35 -15.29
N SER A 51 19.78 -19.51 -16.23
CA SER A 51 18.91 -18.49 -16.84
C SER A 51 17.67 -19.18 -17.45
N ILE A 52 16.48 -18.82 -16.98
CA ILE A 52 15.23 -19.41 -17.47
C ILE A 52 14.91 -18.90 -18.88
N THR A 53 14.58 -19.79 -19.80
CA THR A 53 14.12 -19.41 -21.14
C THR A 53 12.64 -19.01 -21.11
N LEU A 54 12.19 -18.27 -22.11
CA LEU A 54 10.77 -17.88 -22.21
C LEU A 54 9.80 -19.08 -22.23
N PRO A 55 10.05 -20.16 -23.01
CA PRO A 55 9.18 -21.34 -22.98
C PRO A 55 9.15 -22.04 -21.62
N GLU A 56 10.30 -22.16 -20.94
CA GLU A 56 10.38 -22.73 -19.59
C GLU A 56 9.59 -21.88 -18.59
N LEU A 57 9.74 -20.55 -18.65
CA LEU A 57 8.99 -19.64 -17.79
C LEU A 57 7.49 -19.75 -18.03
N VAL A 58 7.03 -19.78 -19.29
CA VAL A 58 5.61 -19.97 -19.63
C VAL A 58 5.08 -21.28 -19.04
N SER A 59 5.87 -22.36 -19.16
CA SER A 59 5.53 -23.67 -18.60
C SER A 59 5.40 -23.62 -17.07
N VAL A 60 6.37 -23.02 -16.37
CA VAL A 60 6.36 -22.87 -14.91
C VAL A 60 5.26 -21.92 -14.42
N LEU A 61 4.88 -20.92 -15.24
CA LEU A 61 3.76 -20.03 -14.96
C LEU A 61 2.38 -20.66 -15.28
N LEU A 62 2.35 -21.83 -15.93
CA LEU A 62 1.12 -22.51 -16.37
C LEU A 62 0.23 -21.62 -17.26
N VAL A 63 0.86 -20.79 -18.10
CA VAL A 63 0.15 -19.84 -18.96
C VAL A 63 -0.27 -20.54 -20.26
N PRO A 64 -1.51 -20.33 -20.76
CA PRO A 64 -1.93 -20.87 -22.05
C PRO A 64 -1.00 -20.45 -23.19
N SER A 65 -0.73 -21.35 -24.13
CA SER A 65 0.15 -21.09 -25.29
C SER A 65 -0.29 -19.87 -26.11
N THR A 66 -1.60 -19.58 -26.14
CA THR A 66 -2.19 -18.39 -26.79
C THR A 66 -1.77 -17.06 -26.15
N LYS A 67 -1.10 -17.08 -24.98
CA LYS A 67 -0.68 -15.90 -24.22
C LYS A 67 0.85 -15.71 -24.15
N ILE A 68 1.63 -16.52 -24.86
CA ILE A 68 3.11 -16.47 -24.83
C ILE A 68 3.64 -15.08 -25.21
N GLY A 69 3.08 -14.45 -26.26
CA GLY A 69 3.52 -13.12 -26.70
C GLY A 69 3.30 -12.02 -25.66
N GLN A 70 2.24 -12.12 -24.86
CA GLN A 70 1.97 -11.18 -23.76
C GLN A 70 2.95 -11.40 -22.60
N VAL A 71 3.27 -12.65 -22.26
CA VAL A 71 4.32 -12.97 -21.28
C VAL A 71 5.65 -12.42 -21.75
N GLN A 72 6.03 -12.65 -23.01
CA GLN A 72 7.25 -12.12 -23.59
C GLN A 72 7.35 -10.59 -23.49
N SER A 73 6.27 -9.90 -23.87
CA SER A 73 6.22 -8.43 -23.82
C SER A 73 6.34 -7.91 -22.38
N LEU A 74 5.67 -8.55 -21.43
CA LEU A 74 5.80 -8.25 -20.01
C LEU A 74 7.23 -8.48 -19.51
N MET A 75 7.84 -9.61 -19.87
CA MET A 75 9.20 -9.95 -19.45
C MET A 75 10.25 -8.98 -20.00
N HIS A 76 10.12 -8.57 -21.26
CA HIS A 76 10.97 -7.52 -21.84
C HIS A 76 10.80 -6.19 -21.10
N TYR A 77 9.57 -5.79 -20.80
CA TYR A 77 9.28 -4.58 -20.03
C TYR A 77 9.89 -4.65 -18.63
N LEU A 78 9.73 -5.78 -17.95
CA LEU A 78 10.27 -6.00 -16.61
C LEU A 78 11.81 -5.96 -16.59
N ALA A 79 12.45 -6.59 -17.58
CA ALA A 79 13.90 -6.58 -17.74
C ALA A 79 14.43 -5.16 -17.99
N HIS A 80 13.78 -4.41 -18.89
CA HIS A 80 14.15 -3.03 -19.22
C HIS A 80 14.10 -2.11 -17.99
N ASN A 81 13.13 -2.32 -17.09
CA ASN A 81 12.96 -1.53 -15.87
C ASN A 81 13.70 -2.10 -14.65
N GLY A 82 14.42 -3.21 -14.78
CA GLY A 82 15.21 -3.79 -13.69
C GLY A 82 14.39 -4.44 -12.56
N PHE A 83 13.18 -4.95 -12.83
CA PHE A 83 12.28 -5.45 -11.77
C PHE A 83 12.62 -6.84 -11.19
N PHE A 84 13.69 -7.50 -11.65
CA PHE A 84 14.11 -8.81 -11.12
C PHE A 84 15.00 -8.66 -9.88
N GLU A 85 14.48 -7.97 -8.87
CA GLU A 85 15.17 -7.67 -7.63
C GLU A 85 15.00 -8.79 -6.59
N ARG A 86 16.07 -9.07 -5.83
CA ARG A 86 16.05 -10.09 -4.75
C ARG A 86 15.08 -9.76 -3.63
N PHE A 87 14.70 -8.49 -3.47
CA PHE A 87 13.74 -8.04 -2.47
C PHE A 87 12.31 -8.49 -2.75
N LEU A 88 12.02 -9.08 -3.92
CA LEU A 88 10.69 -9.63 -4.24
C LEU A 88 10.59 -11.13 -4.01
N LEU A 89 11.68 -11.79 -3.59
CA LEU A 89 11.69 -13.23 -3.34
C LEU A 89 10.92 -13.58 -2.08
N LYS A 90 10.11 -14.64 -2.12
CA LYS A 90 9.38 -15.13 -0.95
C LYS A 90 10.31 -15.64 0.15
N SER A 91 11.45 -16.21 -0.22
CA SER A 91 12.45 -16.78 0.68
C SER A 91 13.33 -15.73 1.37
N ASN A 92 13.29 -14.47 0.92
CA ASN A 92 14.11 -13.41 1.47
C ASN A 92 13.50 -12.87 2.77
N GLU A 93 14.27 -12.86 3.86
CA GLU A 93 13.83 -12.30 5.15
C GLU A 93 13.46 -10.82 5.05
N LEU A 94 14.07 -10.09 4.11
CA LEU A 94 13.79 -8.68 3.82
C LEU A 94 12.88 -8.52 2.59
N SER A 95 12.03 -9.52 2.32
CA SER A 95 11.09 -9.45 1.20
C SER A 95 10.14 -8.26 1.34
N LEU A 96 10.10 -7.43 0.30
CA LEU A 96 9.17 -6.32 0.12
C LEU A 96 7.91 -6.73 -0.64
N ALA A 97 7.77 -8.00 -1.05
CA ALA A 97 6.57 -8.53 -1.69
C ALA A 97 5.27 -8.21 -0.90
N PRO A 98 5.21 -8.37 0.44
CA PRO A 98 4.03 -7.99 1.22
C PRO A 98 3.69 -6.50 1.14
N MET A 99 4.69 -5.64 0.96
CA MET A 99 4.47 -4.19 0.77
C MET A 99 3.82 -3.92 -0.58
N VAL A 100 4.29 -4.58 -1.65
CA VAL A 100 3.68 -4.48 -2.99
C VAL A 100 2.22 -4.94 -2.97
N GLU A 101 1.94 -6.10 -2.38
CA GLU A 101 0.58 -6.65 -2.26
C GLU A 101 -0.35 -5.72 -1.47
N PHE A 102 0.16 -5.13 -0.38
CA PHE A 102 -0.59 -4.20 0.44
C PHE A 102 -0.88 -2.88 -0.30
N VAL A 103 0.16 -2.20 -0.81
CA VAL A 103 0.05 -0.88 -1.46
C VAL A 103 -0.82 -0.94 -2.71
N LEU A 104 -0.69 -2.01 -3.49
CA LEU A 104 -1.41 -2.20 -4.75
C LEU A 104 -2.69 -3.04 -4.60
N ASN A 105 -3.14 -3.26 -3.37
CA ASN A 105 -4.46 -3.82 -3.11
C ASN A 105 -5.54 -2.90 -3.71
N PRO A 106 -6.52 -3.42 -4.48
CA PRO A 106 -7.54 -2.59 -5.13
C PRO A 106 -8.30 -1.67 -4.18
N THR A 107 -8.54 -2.10 -2.93
CA THR A 107 -9.20 -1.27 -1.92
C THR A 107 -8.34 -0.06 -1.56
N LEU A 108 -7.04 -0.28 -1.33
CA LEU A 108 -6.10 0.78 -1.01
C LEU A 108 -5.73 1.63 -2.22
N SER A 109 -5.75 1.11 -3.45
CA SER A 109 -5.47 1.91 -4.64
C SER A 109 -6.68 2.74 -5.09
N ASN A 110 -7.90 2.22 -4.89
CA ASN A 110 -9.14 2.95 -5.17
C ASN A 110 -9.30 4.19 -4.26
N SER A 111 -8.67 4.14 -3.09
CA SER A 111 -8.50 5.24 -2.14
C SER A 111 -8.01 6.55 -2.79
N TYR A 112 -7.06 6.46 -3.73
CA TYR A 112 -6.45 7.62 -4.38
C TYR A 112 -7.38 8.28 -5.40
N HIS A 113 -8.36 7.54 -5.95
CA HIS A 113 -9.38 8.10 -6.85
C HIS A 113 -10.34 9.06 -6.13
N GLN A 114 -10.28 9.02 -4.81
CA GLN A 114 -11.23 9.58 -3.88
C GLN A 114 -10.64 10.87 -3.24
N LEU A 115 -9.41 11.25 -3.65
CA LEU A 115 -8.69 12.48 -3.25
C LEU A 115 -9.49 13.76 -3.52
N LYS A 116 -10.21 13.86 -4.65
CA LYS A 116 -11.06 15.03 -4.92
C LYS A 116 -12.14 15.19 -3.85
N LYS A 117 -12.81 14.10 -3.48
CA LYS A 117 -13.83 14.14 -2.42
C LYS A 117 -13.19 14.56 -1.10
N TRP A 118 -12.00 14.04 -0.81
CA TRP A 118 -11.27 14.37 0.42
C TRP A 118 -10.92 15.87 0.51
N VAL A 119 -10.55 16.49 -0.61
CA VAL A 119 -10.18 17.92 -0.62
C VAL A 119 -11.40 18.85 -0.50
N TYR A 120 -12.56 18.47 -1.05
CA TYR A 120 -13.69 19.39 -1.20
C TYR A 120 -14.94 19.07 -0.35
N GLU A 121 -15.10 17.84 0.15
CA GLU A 121 -16.26 17.46 0.95
C GLU A 121 -15.94 17.59 2.45
N LYS A 122 -16.66 18.48 3.14
CA LYS A 122 -16.35 18.89 4.52
C LYS A 122 -16.44 17.78 5.57
N ASP A 123 -17.22 16.73 5.28
CA ASP A 123 -17.56 15.69 6.24
C ASP A 123 -16.87 14.35 5.95
N LEU A 124 -15.99 14.31 4.94
CA LEU A 124 -15.27 13.10 4.58
C LEU A 124 -13.78 13.24 4.85
N THR A 125 -13.23 12.22 5.51
CA THR A 125 -11.85 12.25 5.93
C THR A 125 -11.04 11.30 5.06
N LEU A 126 -9.72 11.50 4.98
CA LEU A 126 -8.86 10.59 4.21
C LEU A 126 -9.16 9.14 4.62
N PHE A 127 -9.31 8.88 5.92
CA PHE A 127 -9.71 7.58 6.43
C PHE A 127 -11.02 7.06 5.82
N ASP A 128 -12.12 7.85 5.86
CA ASP A 128 -13.45 7.41 5.38
C ASP A 128 -13.43 7.09 3.88
N ILE A 129 -12.62 7.85 3.15
CA ILE A 129 -12.50 7.84 1.70
C ILE A 129 -11.56 6.75 1.21
N SER A 130 -10.50 6.49 1.98
CA SER A 130 -9.30 5.83 1.49
C SER A 130 -8.99 4.51 2.20
N LEU A 131 -9.41 4.38 3.46
CA LEU A 131 -9.06 3.26 4.31
C LEU A 131 -10.27 2.66 5.03
N GLY A 132 -11.49 3.12 4.75
CA GLY A 132 -12.75 2.85 5.47
C GLY A 132 -13.16 1.38 5.71
N SER A 133 -12.29 0.43 5.35
CA SER A 133 -12.27 -0.94 5.86
C SER A 133 -10.99 -1.22 6.68
N GLN A 134 -10.72 -0.46 7.75
CA GLN A 134 -9.61 -0.74 8.66
C GLN A 134 -9.98 -1.86 9.64
N LEU A 135 -9.92 -3.08 9.13
CA LEU A 135 -10.08 -4.29 9.93
C LEU A 135 -8.88 -5.24 9.82
N THR A 136 -7.83 -4.92 9.05
CA THR A 136 -6.76 -5.90 8.77
C THR A 136 -5.79 -6.06 9.92
N THR A 137 -5.23 -4.97 10.46
CA THR A 137 -4.09 -5.10 11.39
C THR A 137 -4.52 -5.76 12.71
N ALA A 138 -5.63 -5.32 13.31
CA ALA A 138 -6.10 -5.90 14.56
C ALA A 138 -6.65 -7.32 14.38
N LYS A 139 -7.35 -7.63 13.27
CA LYS A 139 -7.77 -9.02 12.99
C LYS A 139 -6.58 -9.96 12.82
N ILE A 140 -5.57 -9.57 12.03
CA ILE A 140 -4.33 -10.36 11.85
C ILE A 140 -3.65 -10.60 13.21
N ILE A 141 -3.56 -9.58 14.07
CA ILE A 141 -3.00 -9.72 15.41
C ILE A 141 -3.84 -10.67 16.27
N CYS A 142 -5.17 -10.54 16.27
CA CYS A 142 -6.07 -11.42 17.02
C CYS A 142 -6.06 -12.87 16.52
N GLU A 143 -5.87 -13.10 15.22
CA GLU A 143 -5.73 -14.42 14.60
C GLU A 143 -4.40 -15.07 14.98
N ALA A 144 -3.30 -14.32 14.96
CA ALA A 144 -1.98 -14.79 15.36
C ALA A 144 -1.86 -15.01 16.88
N PHE A 145 -2.58 -14.23 17.69
CA PHE A 145 -2.54 -14.28 19.15
C PHE A 145 -3.96 -14.34 19.74
N PRO A 146 -4.63 -15.51 19.75
CA PRO A 146 -6.03 -15.64 20.17
C PRO A 146 -6.33 -15.15 21.59
N ASN A 147 -5.34 -15.23 22.49
CA ASN A 147 -5.47 -14.79 23.89
C ASN A 147 -5.25 -13.27 24.08
N LEU A 148 -4.78 -12.56 23.05
CA LEU A 148 -4.52 -11.12 23.12
C LEU A 148 -5.81 -10.33 22.91
N LYS A 149 -6.16 -9.49 23.90
CA LYS A 149 -7.27 -8.55 23.77
C LYS A 149 -6.82 -7.31 23.01
N CYS A 150 -7.49 -7.00 21.92
CA CYS A 150 -7.21 -5.83 21.09
C CYS A 150 -8.36 -4.82 21.14
N ILE A 151 -7.98 -3.54 21.17
CA ILE A 151 -8.88 -2.40 21.03
C ILE A 151 -8.49 -1.66 19.75
N VAL A 152 -9.39 -1.60 18.78
CA VAL A 152 -9.26 -0.71 17.63
C VAL A 152 -9.87 0.62 18.03
N PHE A 153 -9.02 1.63 18.16
CA PHE A 153 -9.42 2.98 18.50
C PHE A 153 -9.31 3.88 17.27
N ASP A 154 -10.43 4.46 16.87
CA ASP A 154 -10.49 5.44 15.78
C ASP A 154 -11.58 6.47 16.08
N ARG A 155 -11.82 7.39 15.17
CA ARG A 155 -12.95 8.31 15.26
C ARG A 155 -14.27 7.56 15.21
N PRO A 156 -15.34 8.12 15.79
CA PRO A 156 -16.66 7.48 15.78
C PRO A 156 -17.10 7.16 14.35
N GLN A 157 -17.09 5.87 13.99
CA GLN A 157 -17.57 5.35 12.72
C GLN A 157 -18.74 4.39 12.93
N ARG A 158 -19.52 4.14 11.87
CA ARG A 158 -20.67 3.22 11.90
C ARG A 158 -20.23 1.86 12.44
N THR A 159 -20.89 1.42 13.51
CA THR A 159 -20.75 0.13 14.23
C THR A 159 -19.98 -0.96 13.47
N CYS A 160 -18.73 -1.20 13.86
CA CYS A 160 -18.02 -2.42 13.48
C CYS A 160 -18.34 -3.53 14.49
N GLN A 161 -18.69 -4.72 14.00
CA GLN A 161 -18.83 -5.89 14.86
C GLN A 161 -17.46 -6.39 15.32
N GLY A 162 -17.27 -6.46 16.63
CA GLY A 162 -16.12 -7.08 17.29
C GLY A 162 -16.12 -8.61 17.20
N SER A 163 -15.09 -9.22 17.77
CA SER A 163 -15.02 -10.66 18.09
C SER A 163 -14.69 -10.81 19.58
N ASN A 164 -14.62 -12.06 20.08
CA ASN A 164 -14.39 -12.34 21.52
C ASN A 164 -13.17 -11.61 22.12
N ASN A 165 -12.12 -11.35 21.33
CA ASN A 165 -10.89 -10.68 21.75
C ASN A 165 -10.65 -9.34 21.04
N LEU A 166 -11.58 -8.86 20.21
CA LEU A 166 -11.44 -7.64 19.41
C LEU A 166 -12.62 -6.68 19.66
N THR A 167 -12.31 -5.48 20.13
CA THR A 167 -13.31 -4.43 20.42
C THR A 167 -13.02 -3.16 19.63
N PHE A 168 -14.07 -2.41 19.31
CA PHE A 168 -13.99 -1.13 18.59
C PHE A 168 -14.44 0.00 19.51
N VAL A 169 -13.63 1.04 19.61
CA VAL A 169 -13.93 2.21 20.42
C VAL A 169 -13.78 3.46 19.57
N GLY A 170 -14.87 4.22 19.44
CA GLY A 170 -14.88 5.53 18.80
C GLY A 170 -14.42 6.61 19.77
N GLY A 171 -13.55 7.53 19.33
CA GLY A 171 -13.13 8.69 20.11
C GLY A 171 -12.17 9.63 19.37
N ASP A 172 -11.57 10.54 20.11
CA ASP A 172 -10.62 11.52 19.58
C ASP A 172 -9.25 11.32 20.24
N MET A 173 -8.25 10.86 19.48
CA MET A 173 -6.90 10.59 19.99
C MET A 173 -6.20 11.84 20.53
N PHE A 174 -6.64 13.04 20.14
CA PHE A 174 -6.12 14.30 20.68
C PHE A 174 -6.72 14.65 22.04
N LYS A 175 -7.80 13.98 22.47
CA LYS A 175 -8.43 14.16 23.78
C LYS A 175 -8.09 13.03 24.73
N SER A 176 -8.41 11.80 24.35
CA SER A 176 -8.25 10.62 25.20
C SER A 176 -8.23 9.37 24.35
N ILE A 177 -7.47 8.36 24.79
CA ILE A 177 -7.44 7.03 24.17
C ILE A 177 -7.80 5.96 25.22
N PRO A 178 -8.23 4.76 24.82
CA PRO A 178 -8.52 3.67 25.76
C PRO A 178 -7.26 3.25 26.52
N LYS A 179 -7.39 2.96 27.82
CA LYS A 179 -6.28 2.41 28.60
C LYS A 179 -5.91 1.04 28.05
N ALA A 180 -4.64 0.86 27.74
CA ALA A 180 -4.12 -0.38 27.18
C ALA A 180 -2.78 -0.73 27.80
N ASP A 181 -2.41 -1.99 27.62
CA ASP A 181 -1.10 -2.48 28.03
C ASP A 181 -0.03 -1.94 27.08
N SER A 182 -0.24 -2.07 25.77
CA SER A 182 0.63 -1.47 24.76
C SER A 182 -0.22 -0.71 23.76
N ILE A 183 0.38 0.28 23.10
CA ILE A 183 -0.25 1.06 22.04
C ILE A 183 0.55 0.86 20.76
N LEU A 184 -0.16 0.64 19.65
CA LEU A 184 0.41 0.57 18.31
C LEU A 184 -0.06 1.79 17.51
N LEU A 185 0.89 2.64 17.10
CA LEU A 185 0.66 3.74 16.18
C LEU A 185 1.22 3.35 14.81
N LYS A 186 0.39 2.68 14.01
CA LYS A 186 0.75 2.30 12.63
C LYS A 186 0.30 3.39 11.68
N TRP A 187 1.25 4.00 10.98
CA TRP A 187 0.98 5.00 9.94
C TRP A 187 0.17 6.22 10.42
N ILE A 188 0.32 6.58 11.70
CA ILE A 188 -0.39 7.74 12.27
C ILE A 188 0.50 8.97 12.22
N LEU A 189 1.66 8.91 12.86
CA LEU A 189 2.46 10.12 13.16
C LEU A 189 2.97 10.85 11.91
N HIS A 190 3.27 10.14 10.81
CA HIS A 190 3.74 10.79 9.57
C HIS A 190 2.70 11.69 8.89
N ASN A 191 1.43 11.63 9.31
CA ASN A 191 0.36 12.48 8.77
C ASN A 191 0.22 13.81 9.53
N TRP A 192 1.01 14.04 10.57
CA TRP A 192 0.86 15.17 11.49
C TRP A 192 2.15 15.97 11.63
N PHE A 193 2.01 17.27 11.89
CA PHE A 193 3.14 18.11 12.27
C PHE A 193 3.65 17.73 13.66
N ASP A 194 4.92 18.05 13.94
CA ASP A 194 5.58 17.72 15.21
C ASP A 194 4.77 18.09 16.46
N LYS A 195 4.12 19.26 16.46
CA LYS A 195 3.27 19.72 17.57
C LYS A 195 2.11 18.75 17.87
N ASP A 196 1.48 18.24 16.82
CA ASP A 196 0.35 17.31 16.92
C ASP A 196 0.84 15.90 17.25
N CYS A 197 1.98 15.47 16.69
CA CYS A 197 2.67 14.25 17.08
C CYS A 197 2.97 14.23 18.59
N ILE A 198 3.55 15.31 19.13
CA ILE A 198 3.84 15.43 20.57
C ILE A 198 2.56 15.29 21.40
N LYS A 199 1.45 15.89 20.95
CA LYS A 199 0.16 15.80 21.65
C LYS A 199 -0.38 14.37 21.66
N ILE A 200 -0.34 13.67 20.52
CA ILE A 200 -0.73 12.25 20.41
C ILE A 200 0.14 11.39 21.33
N LEU A 201 1.46 11.61 21.33
CA LEU A 201 2.41 10.86 22.17
C LEU A 201 2.20 11.11 23.67
N LYS A 202 1.88 12.35 24.07
CA LYS A 202 1.53 12.68 25.47
C LYS A 202 0.30 11.91 25.94
N ASN A 203 -0.74 11.86 25.12
CA ASN A 203 -1.92 11.07 25.42
C ASN A 203 -1.58 9.57 25.48
N CYS A 204 -0.75 9.06 24.57
CA CYS A 204 -0.29 7.66 24.65
C CYS A 204 0.38 7.35 25.99
N LYS A 205 1.27 8.24 26.45
CA LYS A 205 1.97 8.09 27.73
C LYS A 205 1.02 8.13 28.93
N GLU A 206 0.02 9.00 28.92
CA GLU A 206 -0.94 9.15 30.03
C GLU A 206 -1.86 7.92 30.19
N TYR A 207 -2.26 7.29 29.08
CA TYR A 207 -3.22 6.18 29.07
C TYR A 207 -2.57 4.79 28.98
N MET A 208 -1.23 4.71 28.89
CA MET A 208 -0.47 3.48 29.05
C MET A 208 -0.35 3.10 30.53
N LYS A 209 -0.45 1.80 30.84
CA LYS A 209 -0.10 1.30 32.18
C LYS A 209 1.42 1.42 32.42
N PRO A 210 1.87 1.58 33.67
CA PRO A 210 3.29 1.57 34.02
C PRO A 210 4.02 0.32 33.49
N PHE A 211 5.26 0.47 33.04
CA PHE A 211 6.19 -0.57 32.54
C PHE A 211 5.90 -1.20 31.17
N LYS A 212 5.34 -0.44 30.21
CA LYS A 212 4.94 -1.01 28.91
C LYS A 212 5.40 -0.21 27.69
N SER A 213 5.36 -0.85 26.54
CA SER A 213 5.93 -0.39 25.28
C SER A 213 4.93 0.37 24.39
N LEU A 214 5.46 1.37 23.69
CA LEU A 214 4.80 2.08 22.60
C LEU A 214 5.48 1.64 21.28
N PHE A 215 4.69 1.12 20.34
CA PHE A 215 5.20 0.64 19.07
C PHE A 215 4.91 1.64 17.95
N PHE A 216 5.96 2.09 17.28
CA PHE A 216 5.89 2.95 16.10
C PHE A 216 6.16 2.13 14.84
N LYS A 217 5.29 2.25 13.85
CA LYS A 217 5.58 1.77 12.50
C LYS A 217 5.27 2.90 11.53
N ASN A 218 6.28 3.73 11.27
CA ASN A 218 6.37 4.61 10.11
C ASN A 218 7.21 3.85 9.06
N ILE A 219 6.81 3.90 7.79
CA ILE A 219 7.73 3.49 6.71
C ILE A 219 8.83 4.54 6.62
#